data_AF-A0A1G7X0A3-F1
#
_entry.id   AF-A0A1G7X0A3-F1
#
_cell.length_a   1.000
_cell.length_b   1.000
_cell.length_c   1.000
_cell.angle_alpha   90.00
_cell.angle_beta   90.00
_cell.angle_gamma   90.00
#
_symmetry.space_group_name_H-M   'P 1'
#
loop_
_entity.id
_entity.type
_entity.pdbx_description
1 polymer ?
#
loop_
_entity_poly.entity_id
_entity_poly.type
_entity_poly.pdbx_seq_one_letter_code
_entity_poly.pdbx_strand_id
1 'polypeptide(L)'
;MKQINSRYIGKYKSVYLLFIGDTHLGNKYFNKKYLDEALLFAKRNRDRTRILLMGDIIEAATKTSVGRAVYDEFLLPLHRL
;
A
#
# COMPACT_ATOMS: atom_id res chain seq x y z
N MET A 1 17.89 -7.03 -5.86
CA MET A 1 17.68 -6.43 -4.52
C MET A 1 18.99 -5.77 -4.09
N LYS A 2 18.99 -4.46 -3.80
CA LYS A 2 20.20 -3.74 -3.37
C LYS A 2 20.33 -3.82 -1.84
N GLN A 3 21.42 -4.42 -1.36
CA GLN A 3 21.80 -4.40 0.06
C GLN A 3 22.54 -3.09 0.33
N ILE A 4 22.03 -2.26 1.24
CA ILE A 4 22.74 -1.06 1.71
C ILE A 4 23.75 -1.53 2.76
N ASN A 5 25.03 -1.19 2.59
CA ASN A 5 26.09 -1.51 3.56
C ASN A 5 25.87 -0.73 4.86
N SER A 6 25.07 -1.29 5.76
CA SER A 6 24.95 -0.80 7.13
C SER A 6 26.16 -1.27 7.94
N ARG A 7 26.76 -0.39 8.76
CA ARG A 7 27.75 -0.72 9.81
C ARG A 7 27.15 -1.58 10.95
N TYR A 8 26.26 -2.50 10.62
CA TYR A 8 25.46 -3.28 11.53
C TYR A 8 26.32 -4.39 12.16
N ILE A 9 26.44 -4.36 13.49
CA ILE A 9 27.18 -5.34 14.31
C ILE A 9 26.21 -6.36 14.93
N GLY A 10 25.07 -6.60 14.29
CA GLY A 10 24.08 -7.55 14.82
C GLY A 10 24.24 -8.95 14.24
N LYS A 11 23.43 -9.88 14.77
CA LYS A 11 23.47 -11.31 14.46
C LYS A 11 23.35 -11.64 12.96
N TYR A 12 22.74 -10.76 12.17
CA TYR A 12 22.41 -11.01 10.77
C TYR A 12 23.31 -10.22 9.82
N LYS A 13 23.89 -10.90 8.83
CA LYS A 13 24.76 -10.29 7.79
C LYS A 13 23.98 -9.49 6.73
N SER A 14 22.66 -9.51 6.76
CA SER A 14 21.79 -8.82 5.80
C SER A 14 20.43 -8.48 6.40
N VAL A 15 19.78 -7.47 5.82
CA VAL A 15 18.44 -7.02 6.18
C VAL A 15 17.52 -7.06 4.96
N TYR A 16 16.24 -7.33 5.18
CA TYR A 16 15.19 -7.19 4.19
C TYR A 16 14.61 -5.77 4.24
N LEU A 17 14.42 -5.17 3.08
CA LEU A 17 13.68 -3.92 2.92
C LEU A 17 12.33 -4.28 2.28
N LEU A 18 11.25 -4.07 3.01
CA LEU A 18 9.88 -4.30 2.53
C LEU A 18 9.26 -2.94 2.19
N PHE A 19 9.07 -2.68 0.90
CA PHE A 19 8.45 -1.46 0.42
C PHE A 19 6.93 -1.66 0.37
N ILE A 20 6.18 -0.75 1.00
CA ILE A 20 4.71 -0.73 0.99
C ILE A 20 4.29 0.68 0.56
N GLY A 21 3.61 0.79 -0.58
CA GLY A 21 3.06 2.04 -1.13
C GLY A 21 1.84 1.72 -1.98
N ASP A 22 1.14 2.75 -2.49
CA ASP A 22 -0.06 2.63 -3.36
C ASP A 22 -1.07 1.60 -2.86
N THR A 23 -1.24 1.53 -1.55
CA THR A 23 -2.11 0.54 -0.93
C THR A 23 -3.57 1.02 -0.99
N HIS A 24 -3.81 2.33 -0.95
CA HIS A 24 -5.14 2.94 -1.00
C HIS A 24 -6.15 2.24 -0.08
N LEU A 25 -5.81 2.07 1.20
CA LEU A 25 -6.70 1.49 2.20
C LEU A 25 -8.02 2.26 2.23
N GLY A 26 -9.12 1.57 1.95
CA GLY A 26 -10.46 2.17 1.79
C GLY A 26 -10.98 2.20 0.34
N ASN A 27 -10.11 1.98 -0.65
CA ASN A 27 -10.52 1.87 -2.06
C ASN A 27 -11.19 0.51 -2.35
N LYS A 28 -12.19 0.49 -3.23
CA LYS A 28 -12.90 -0.74 -3.66
C LYS A 28 -12.01 -1.77 -4.34
N TYR A 29 -10.88 -1.34 -4.92
CA TYR A 29 -9.90 -2.19 -5.59
C TYR A 29 -8.70 -2.56 -4.68
N PHE A 30 -8.74 -2.21 -3.40
CA PHE A 30 -7.67 -2.55 -2.47
C PHE A 30 -7.48 -4.08 -2.36
N ASN A 31 -6.26 -4.53 -2.67
CA ASN A 31 -5.90 -5.94 -2.56
C ASN A 31 -5.42 -6.27 -1.13
N LYS A 32 -6.38 -6.56 -0.24
CA LYS A 32 -6.10 -6.93 1.15
C LYS A 32 -5.17 -8.13 1.29
N LYS A 33 -5.36 -9.16 0.45
CA LYS A 33 -4.57 -10.40 0.53
C LYS A 33 -3.08 -10.12 0.31
N TYR A 34 -2.76 -9.27 -0.66
CA TYR A 34 -1.36 -8.90 -0.95
C TYR A 34 -0.71 -8.20 0.24
N LEU A 35 -1.40 -7.23 0.86
CA LEU A 35 -0.89 -6.53 2.04
C LEU A 35 -0.72 -7.49 3.23
N ASP A 36 -1.69 -8.37 3.47
CA ASP A 36 -1.62 -9.36 4.56
C ASP A 36 -0.41 -10.30 4.39
N GLU A 37 -0.15 -10.78 3.17
CA GLU A 37 1.00 -11.64 2.87
C GLU A 37 2.33 -10.90 3.07
N ALA A 38 2.41 -9.64 2.65
CA ALA A 38 3.59 -8.79 2.88
C ALA A 38 3.85 -8.56 4.39
N LEU A 39 2.80 -8.29 5.16
CA LEU A 39 2.90 -8.12 6.61
C LEU A 39 3.23 -9.44 7.32
N LEU A 40 2.72 -10.57 6.83
CA LEU A 40 3.07 -11.90 7.34
C LEU A 40 4.54 -12.23 7.09
N PHE A 41 5.08 -11.88 5.91
CA PHE A 41 6.51 -11.98 5.62
C PHE A 41 7.34 -11.15 6.61
N ALA A 42 6.94 -9.89 6.86
CA ALA A 42 7.60 -9.03 7.83
C ALA A 42 7.55 -9.61 9.25
N LYS A 43 6.40 -10.16 9.66
CA LYS A 43 6.22 -10.81 10.97
C LYS A 43 7.14 -12.03 11.14
N ARG A 44 7.24 -12.89 10.12
CA ARG A 44 8.12 -14.08 10.14
C ARG A 44 9.60 -13.72 10.17
N ASN A 45 9.97 -12.54 9.67
CA ASN A 45 11.36 -12.07 9.57
C ASN A 45 11.61 -10.80 10.41
N ARG A 46 10.89 -10.64 11.52
CA ARG A 46 10.79 -9.38 12.27
C ARG A 46 12.13 -8.77 12.64
N ASP A 47 13.10 -9.60 13.05
CA ASP A 47 14.40 -9.12 13.52
C ASP A 47 15.27 -8.52 12.40
N ARG A 48 14.97 -8.87 11.15
CA ARG A 48 15.79 -8.53 9.97
C ARG A 48 15.02 -7.76 8.89
N THR A 49 13.74 -7.48 9.07
CA THR A 49 12.94 -6.71 8.11
C THR A 49 12.78 -5.26 8.55
N ARG A 50 12.92 -4.33 7.61
CA ARG A 50 12.56 -2.92 7.75
C ARG A 50 11.48 -2.60 6.73
N ILE A 51 10.38 -2.02 7.19
CA ILE A 51 9.27 -1.62 6.33
C ILE A 51 9.50 -0.16 5.95
N LEU A 52 9.45 0.12 4.65
CA LEU A 52 9.52 1.46 4.08
C LEU A 52 8.15 1.79 3.50
N LEU A 53 7.47 2.76 4.11
CA LEU A 53 6.18 3.26 3.64
C LEU A 53 6.42 4.32 2.56
N MET A 54 5.89 4.09 1.36
CA MET A 54 6.19 4.87 0.14
C MET A 54 5.05 5.80 -0.29
N GLY A 55 4.22 6.28 0.64
CA GLY A 55 3.06 7.14 0.32
C GLY A 55 1.83 6.35 -0.11
N ASP A 56 0.71 7.05 -0.30
CA ASP A 56 -0.56 6.53 -0.82
C ASP A 56 -1.06 5.26 -0.10
N ILE A 57 -0.98 5.31 1.23
CA ILE A 57 -1.37 4.19 2.10
C ILE A 57 -2.88 4.18 2.35
N ILE A 58 -3.50 5.35 2.52
CA ILE A 58 -4.91 5.49 2.87
C ILE A 58 -5.60 6.30 1.78
N GLU A 59 -6.78 5.84 1.35
CA GLU A 59 -7.65 6.61 0.48
C GLU A 59 -8.39 7.67 1.31
N ALA A 60 -7.76 8.84 1.44
CA ALA A 60 -8.33 9.97 2.19
C ALA A 60 -9.26 10.85 1.32
N ALA A 61 -9.24 10.69 -0.01
CA ALA A 61 -10.16 11.39 -0.88
C ALA A 61 -11.55 10.72 -0.78
N THR A 62 -12.44 11.30 0.03
CA THR A 62 -13.86 11.04 -0.13
C THR A 62 -14.23 11.38 -1.57
N LYS A 63 -14.91 10.47 -2.29
CA LYS A 63 -15.33 10.64 -3.70
C LYS A 63 -16.09 11.94 -4.01
N THR A 64 -16.48 12.71 -3.00
CA THR A 64 -17.08 14.04 -3.07
C THR A 64 -16.08 15.19 -3.26
N SER A 65 -14.77 14.95 -3.11
CA SER A 65 -13.71 15.97 -3.18
C SER A 65 -12.54 15.55 -4.10
N VAL A 66 -12.86 14.87 -5.18
CA VAL A 66 -11.96 14.72 -6.31
C VAL A 66 -12.34 15.79 -7.32
N GLY A 67 -11.37 16.58 -7.77
CA GLY A 67 -11.57 17.55 -8.85
C GLY A 67 -12.36 16.90 -9.98
N ARG A 68 -13.34 17.63 -10.49
CA ARG A 68 -14.44 17.30 -11.43
C ARG A 68 -14.03 16.60 -12.74
N ALA A 69 -12.81 16.10 -12.88
CA ALA A 69 -12.20 15.60 -14.11
C ALA A 69 -12.11 14.07 -14.22
N VAL A 70 -12.41 13.28 -13.18
CA VAL A 70 -12.12 11.82 -13.18
C VAL A 70 -13.35 10.93 -12.93
N TYR A 71 -14.53 11.48 -12.61
CA TYR A 71 -15.75 10.69 -12.42
C TYR A 71 -16.94 11.27 -13.20
N ASP A 72 -16.85 11.27 -14.53
CA ASP A 72 -18.04 11.13 -15.36
C ASP A 72 -18.38 9.62 -15.45
N GLU A 73 -18.66 8.98 -14.31
CA GLU A 73 -19.46 7.75 -14.36
C GLU A 73 -20.89 8.20 -14.69
N PHE A 74 -21.26 8.12 -15.97
CA PHE A 74 -22.59 8.50 -16.48
C PHE A 74 -23.69 7.84 -15.63
N LEU A 75 -24.37 8.65 -14.84
CA LEU A 75 -25.67 8.31 -14.29
C LEU A 75 -26.65 8.29 -15.48
N LEU A 76 -26.92 7.11 -16.04
CA LEU A 76 -28.04 6.97 -16.96
C LEU A 76 -29.31 7.38 -16.21
N PRO A 77 -30.11 8.34 -16.73
CA PRO A 77 -31.35 8.70 -16.08
C PRO A 77 -32.28 7.48 -16.14
N LEU A 78 -32.73 7.03 -14.98
CA LEU A 78 -33.89 6.16 -14.86
C LEU A 78 -35.07 6.92 -15.47
N HIS A 79 -35.36 6.63 -16.73
CA HIS A 79 -36.59 7.05 -17.38
C HIS A 79 -37.74 6.44 -16.57
N ARG A 80 -38.49 7.30 -15.87
CA ARG A 80 -39.88 7.03 -15.55
C ARG A 80 -40.63 6.93 -16.88
N LEU A 81 -41.17 5.75 -17.15
CA LEU A 81 -42.42 5.54 -17.88
C LEU A 81 -43.16 4.40 -17.17
#